data_AF-A0A7W0RW09-F1
#
_entry.id   AF-A0A7W0RW09-F1
#
_cell.length_a   1.000
_cell.length_b   1.000
_cell.length_c   1.000
_cell.angle_alpha   90.00
_cell.angle_beta   90.00
_cell.angle_gamma   90.00
#
_symmetry.space_group_name_H-M   'P 1'
#
loop_
_entity.id
_entity.type
_entity.pdbx_description
1 polymer ?
#
loop_
_entity_poly.entity_id
_entity_poly.type
_entity_poly.pdbx_seq_one_letter_code
_entity_poly.pdbx_strand_id
1 'polypeptide(L)'
;SPYRGRATDGTDIGCDFTALWAAIGGTTPTPTPTPAPTPTPTPEEGWTFCANENQRCSFTGTRRVRYGAAGRYNFGTFTGGVDCANTVFGDPLGGVVKRCEYGEAIEQPTPTPTPVPTPTPAPTPTPVPTPTPVPTPTPAPLLAPPLIAAAHVNATTLASRTAISEPQVAVLITNIQQAQTMFAAESSRYQAAATIDTHLRSALLFARAAGSLALDGRKLGSIQNRLQTCTSRLGQARNMLQVGAGTALGESAHAPNTVATAVIGPAATLSPASRAPRLASGSLGTISGDPNVSPLAATSNAATEVVADALPIELAGATVTIGRWVAPLLYVSPERIAFVVPAGLPSGETEVIVTSQEGYVSRGTTMISAVAPGLFTTAGGAAIVFNATGGNAAVGFDVMSPQTLGYQRTRLQLFATGISANAALNTYPGNDITLESGRVANFAEAVSMQARTSDGRTLSLPVEFAGANSRLAGADQVCVVLVEALRGAGTVELTLFIGGQRGNTATVNIR
;
A
#
# COMPACT_ATOMS: atom_id res chain seq x y z
N SER A 1 26.72 18.05 -12.09
CA SER A 1 27.89 17.64 -11.29
C SER A 1 29.14 17.83 -12.12
N PRO A 2 30.22 18.44 -11.59
CA PRO A 2 31.53 18.50 -12.27
C PRO A 2 32.13 17.11 -12.57
N TYR A 3 31.46 16.02 -12.17
CA TYR A 3 31.88 14.63 -12.34
C TYR A 3 31.11 13.86 -13.44
N ARG A 4 30.38 14.53 -14.35
CA ARG A 4 29.71 13.85 -15.46
C ARG A 4 30.77 13.31 -16.45
N GLY A 5 30.87 11.98 -16.58
CA GLY A 5 31.68 11.31 -17.61
C GLY A 5 33.14 11.05 -17.27
N ARG A 6 33.53 10.97 -15.98
CA ARG A 6 34.92 10.67 -15.56
C ARG A 6 35.12 9.31 -14.87
N ALA A 7 34.23 8.33 -15.06
CA ALA A 7 34.48 6.93 -14.72
C ALA A 7 34.16 6.04 -15.94
N THR A 8 35.17 5.36 -16.46
CA THR A 8 35.17 4.67 -17.77
C THR A 8 34.79 3.18 -17.70
N ASP A 9 34.16 2.70 -16.63
CA ASP A 9 33.79 1.28 -16.49
C ASP A 9 32.36 1.01 -16.00
N GLY A 10 31.50 2.05 -15.93
CA GLY A 10 30.12 1.88 -15.45
C GLY A 10 30.01 1.64 -13.94
N THR A 11 31.13 1.64 -13.20
CA THR A 11 31.20 1.74 -11.74
C THR A 11 31.74 3.12 -11.39
N ASP A 12 30.82 4.07 -11.29
CA ASP A 12 31.18 5.44 -10.93
C ASP A 12 31.70 5.53 -9.48
N ILE A 13 32.68 6.42 -9.28
CA ILE A 13 33.42 6.58 -8.04
C ILE A 13 32.48 6.94 -6.86
N GLY A 14 32.31 5.99 -5.93
CA GLY A 14 32.24 6.31 -4.49
C GLY A 14 30.91 6.44 -3.77
N CYS A 15 29.76 6.18 -4.40
CA CYS A 15 28.49 6.09 -3.67
C CYS A 15 27.97 4.66 -3.67
N ASP A 16 27.59 4.16 -2.49
CA ASP A 16 26.93 2.86 -2.36
C ASP A 16 25.47 2.99 -2.84
N PHE A 17 25.30 2.99 -4.16
CA PHE A 17 23.98 2.95 -4.78
C PHE A 17 23.21 1.69 -4.37
N THR A 18 23.89 0.61 -4.01
CA THR A 18 23.24 -0.59 -3.47
C THR A 18 22.58 -0.27 -2.12
N ALA A 19 23.25 0.42 -1.21
CA ALA A 19 22.65 0.88 0.04
C ALA A 19 21.54 1.90 -0.18
N LEU A 20 21.69 2.80 -1.17
CA LEU A 20 20.65 3.78 -1.52
C LEU A 20 19.40 3.08 -2.09
N TRP A 21 19.60 2.13 -3.01
CA TRP A 21 18.52 1.30 -3.54
C TRP A 21 17.91 0.41 -2.47
N ALA A 22 18.70 -0.12 -1.53
CA ALA A 22 18.16 -0.84 -0.37
C ALA A 22 17.27 0.07 0.51
N ALA A 23 17.70 1.31 0.73
CA ALA A 23 16.92 2.31 1.47
C ALA A 23 15.63 2.74 0.73
N ILE A 24 15.64 2.78 -0.60
CA ILE A 24 14.50 3.21 -1.43
C ILE A 24 13.54 2.05 -1.75
N GLY A 25 14.08 0.99 -2.38
CA GLY A 25 13.34 -0.11 -3.02
C GLY A 25 13.72 -1.50 -2.50
N GLY A 26 14.72 -1.61 -1.61
CA GLY A 26 15.18 -2.90 -1.06
C GLY A 26 16.14 -3.56 -2.00
N THR A 27 16.87 -4.53 -1.49
CA THR A 27 17.78 -5.32 -2.32
C THR A 27 17.01 -5.85 -3.52
N THR A 28 17.48 -5.54 -4.72
CA THR A 28 17.12 -6.27 -5.94
C THR A 28 17.23 -7.75 -5.59
N PRO A 29 16.15 -8.54 -5.60
CA PRO A 29 16.32 -9.97 -5.44
C PRO A 29 17.17 -10.41 -6.62
N THR A 30 18.38 -10.91 -6.36
CA THR A 30 19.01 -11.85 -7.27
C THR A 30 17.94 -12.90 -7.58
N PRO A 31 17.68 -13.26 -8.85
CA PRO A 31 16.72 -14.30 -9.16
C PRO A 31 17.13 -15.55 -8.39
N THR A 32 16.42 -15.78 -7.29
CA THR A 32 16.61 -17.00 -6.51
C THR A 32 16.01 -18.07 -7.40
N PRO A 33 16.76 -19.10 -7.83
CA PRO A 33 16.18 -20.18 -8.61
C PRO A 33 15.01 -20.71 -7.80
N THR A 34 13.82 -20.64 -8.39
CA THR A 34 12.57 -21.13 -7.81
C THR A 34 12.83 -22.50 -7.20
N PRO A 35 12.81 -22.65 -5.85
CA PRO A 35 12.84 -23.98 -5.28
C PRO A 35 11.61 -24.71 -5.83
N ALA A 36 11.84 -25.87 -6.45
CA ALA A 36 10.77 -26.72 -6.94
C ALA A 36 9.73 -26.90 -5.82
N PRO A 37 8.43 -26.75 -6.11
CA PRO A 37 7.41 -26.79 -5.07
C PRO A 37 7.47 -28.14 -4.37
N THR A 38 7.89 -28.12 -3.11
CA THR A 38 7.55 -29.20 -2.19
C THR A 38 6.05 -29.04 -1.92
N PRO A 39 5.22 -30.08 -2.13
CA PRO A 39 3.78 -29.96 -1.93
C PRO A 39 3.48 -29.67 -0.47
N THR A 40 3.24 -28.41 -0.15
CA THR A 40 2.68 -27.98 1.13
C THR A 40 1.19 -28.34 1.12
N PRO A 41 0.68 -29.10 2.10
CA PRO A 41 -0.71 -29.50 2.13
C PRO A 41 -1.61 -28.26 2.21
N THR A 42 -2.54 -28.20 1.26
CA THR A 42 -3.65 -27.25 1.17
C THR A 42 -4.32 -27.07 2.54
N PRO A 43 -4.42 -25.85 3.08
CA PRO A 43 -5.30 -25.58 4.21
C PRO A 43 -6.75 -25.85 3.79
N GLU A 44 -7.35 -26.88 4.38
CA GLU A 44 -8.75 -27.23 4.14
C GLU A 44 -9.62 -26.24 4.94
N GLU A 45 -10.06 -25.19 4.25
CA GLU A 45 -10.86 -24.07 4.77
C GLU A 45 -12.15 -24.58 5.44
N GLY A 46 -12.43 -24.15 6.68
CA GLY A 46 -13.66 -24.47 7.42
C GLY A 46 -13.49 -25.33 8.69
N TRP A 47 -12.27 -25.74 9.05
CA TRP A 47 -12.01 -26.53 10.27
C TRP A 47 -11.09 -25.78 11.24
N THR A 48 -11.52 -25.68 12.50
CA THR A 48 -10.76 -25.03 13.58
C THR A 48 -10.05 -26.09 14.41
N PHE A 49 -8.74 -25.94 14.59
CA PHE A 49 -7.97 -26.81 15.48
C PHE A 49 -8.51 -26.77 16.92
N CYS A 50 -8.67 -27.94 17.53
CA CYS A 50 -9.28 -28.08 18.83
C CYS A 50 -8.38 -28.76 19.87
N ALA A 51 -7.80 -29.92 19.55
CA ALA A 51 -7.00 -30.71 20.49
C ALA A 51 -6.06 -31.70 19.79
N ASN A 52 -4.94 -32.05 20.42
CA ASN A 52 -4.07 -33.15 19.98
C ASN A 52 -4.63 -34.52 20.44
N GLU A 53 -4.12 -35.61 19.87
CA GLU A 53 -4.48 -36.98 20.28
C GLU A 53 -4.32 -37.19 21.81
N ASN A 54 -5.31 -37.86 22.41
CA ASN A 54 -5.49 -38.08 23.85
C ASN A 54 -5.81 -36.83 24.68
N GLN A 55 -6.19 -35.71 24.06
CA GLN A 55 -6.70 -34.52 24.75
C GLN A 55 -8.20 -34.30 24.50
N ARG A 56 -8.86 -33.53 25.37
CA ARG A 56 -10.28 -33.20 25.22
C ARG A 56 -10.47 -32.01 24.30
N CYS A 57 -11.27 -32.18 23.25
CA CYS A 57 -11.71 -31.11 22.38
C CYS A 57 -13.02 -30.50 22.92
N SER A 58 -12.98 -29.27 23.43
CA SER A 58 -14.13 -28.59 24.03
C SER A 58 -14.69 -27.51 23.10
N PHE A 59 -16.01 -27.49 22.90
CA PHE A 59 -16.70 -26.46 22.10
C PHE A 59 -18.17 -26.33 22.53
N THR A 60 -18.80 -25.20 22.19
CA THR A 60 -20.21 -24.94 22.47
C THR A 60 -21.13 -25.39 21.33
N GLY A 61 -22.36 -25.79 21.70
CA GLY A 61 -23.37 -26.28 20.76
C GLY A 61 -23.07 -27.68 20.22
N THR A 62 -23.84 -28.08 19.21
CA THR A 62 -23.60 -29.31 18.45
C THR A 62 -22.74 -28.98 17.24
N ARG A 63 -21.61 -29.67 17.09
CA ARG A 63 -20.66 -29.44 15.98
C ARG A 63 -20.20 -30.77 15.39
N ARG A 64 -19.83 -30.73 14.11
CA ARG A 64 -19.10 -31.83 13.47
C ARG A 64 -17.62 -31.70 13.83
N VAL A 65 -17.01 -32.79 14.27
CA VAL A 65 -15.60 -32.91 14.66
C VAL A 65 -14.93 -33.94 13.75
N ARG A 66 -13.71 -33.64 13.30
CA ARG A 66 -12.87 -34.57 12.55
C ARG A 66 -11.63 -34.93 13.37
N TYR A 67 -11.24 -36.20 13.33
CA TYR A 67 -10.06 -36.74 13.99
C TYR A 67 -9.18 -37.43 12.95
N GLY A 68 -7.90 -37.06 12.87
CA GLY A 68 -7.00 -37.62 11.86
C GLY A 68 -5.76 -36.79 11.59
N ALA A 69 -5.04 -37.14 10.52
CA ALA A 69 -3.82 -36.47 10.07
C ALA A 69 -3.62 -36.68 8.56
N ALA A 70 -2.83 -35.81 7.93
CA ALA A 70 -2.40 -35.95 6.53
C ALA A 70 -3.55 -36.24 5.52
N GLY A 71 -4.70 -35.57 5.69
CA GLY A 71 -5.84 -35.69 4.79
C GLY A 71 -6.74 -36.93 5.01
N ARG A 72 -6.43 -37.79 5.99
CA ARG A 72 -7.27 -38.93 6.39
C ARG A 72 -7.90 -38.65 7.74
N TYR A 73 -9.23 -38.49 7.75
CA TYR A 73 -9.98 -38.16 8.95
C TYR A 73 -11.23 -39.03 9.09
N ASN A 74 -11.52 -39.42 10.33
CA ASN A 74 -12.83 -39.93 10.73
C ASN A 74 -13.64 -38.78 11.32
N PHE A 75 -14.97 -38.81 11.12
CA PHE A 75 -15.86 -37.73 11.53
C PHE A 75 -16.86 -38.21 12.57
N GLY A 76 -17.26 -37.31 13.45
CA GLY A 76 -18.38 -37.51 14.38
C GLY A 76 -19.07 -36.19 14.70
N THR A 77 -20.28 -36.27 15.24
CA THR A 77 -21.05 -35.09 15.65
C THR A 77 -21.26 -35.17 17.14
N PHE A 78 -20.87 -34.12 17.87
CA PHE A 78 -20.94 -34.10 19.33
C PHE A 78 -21.47 -32.77 19.82
N THR A 79 -21.96 -32.75 21.05
CA THR A 79 -22.51 -31.57 21.72
C THR A 79 -21.67 -31.29 22.97
N GLY A 80 -21.14 -30.07 23.09
CA GLY A 80 -20.38 -29.66 24.29
C GLY A 80 -18.92 -30.14 24.37
N GLY A 81 -18.45 -30.93 23.40
CA GLY A 81 -17.07 -31.43 23.31
C GLY A 81 -16.95 -32.94 23.13
N VAL A 82 -15.73 -33.41 22.87
CA VAL A 82 -15.41 -34.82 22.63
C VAL A 82 -13.94 -35.12 22.96
N ASP A 83 -13.63 -36.33 23.40
CA ASP A 83 -12.24 -36.76 23.61
C ASP A 83 -11.58 -37.14 22.28
N CYS A 84 -10.40 -36.58 22.04
CA CYS A 84 -9.66 -36.73 20.79
C CYS A 84 -8.86 -38.04 20.76
N ALA A 85 -9.54 -39.19 20.68
CA ALA A 85 -8.90 -40.50 20.83
C ALA A 85 -9.41 -41.55 19.84
N ASN A 86 -8.56 -42.55 19.57
CA ASN A 86 -8.89 -43.72 18.74
C ASN A 86 -10.11 -44.51 19.26
N THR A 87 -10.38 -44.47 20.57
CA THR A 87 -11.54 -45.11 21.18
C THR A 87 -12.87 -44.45 20.80
N VAL A 88 -12.85 -43.18 20.41
CA VAL A 88 -14.06 -42.40 20.06
C VAL A 88 -14.30 -42.40 18.55
N PHE A 89 -13.25 -42.24 17.74
CA PHE A 89 -13.35 -42.06 16.29
C PHE A 89 -12.86 -43.26 15.47
N GLY A 90 -12.24 -44.27 16.09
CA GLY A 90 -11.41 -45.26 15.41
C GLY A 90 -10.06 -44.66 14.98
N ASP A 91 -9.17 -45.51 14.43
CA ASP A 91 -7.87 -45.07 13.93
C ASP A 91 -7.90 -44.91 12.39
N PRO A 92 -8.02 -43.67 11.86
CA PRO A 92 -7.97 -43.43 10.42
C PRO A 92 -6.58 -43.62 9.79
N LEU A 93 -5.51 -43.64 10.60
CA LEU A 93 -4.14 -43.77 10.15
C LEU A 93 -3.23 -44.33 11.25
N GLY A 94 -3.01 -45.66 11.22
CA GLY A 94 -2.21 -46.39 12.20
C GLY A 94 -0.75 -45.93 12.25
N GLY A 95 -0.24 -45.71 13.48
CA GLY A 95 1.16 -45.32 13.72
C GLY A 95 1.46 -43.83 13.55
N VAL A 96 0.46 -43.00 13.23
CA VAL A 96 0.62 -41.54 13.06
C VAL A 96 -0.16 -40.81 14.15
N VAL A 97 0.47 -39.79 14.74
CA VAL A 97 -0.15 -38.90 15.74
C VAL A 97 -1.25 -38.08 15.09
N LYS A 98 -2.44 -38.10 15.69
CA LYS A 98 -3.64 -37.45 15.16
C LYS A 98 -4.01 -36.18 15.92
N ARG A 99 -4.95 -35.42 15.37
CA ARG A 99 -5.53 -34.23 16.02
C ARG A 99 -7.01 -34.11 15.71
N CYS A 100 -7.71 -33.34 16.54
CA CYS A 100 -9.11 -33.01 16.37
C CYS A 100 -9.29 -31.57 15.94
N GLU A 101 -10.21 -31.39 15.02
CA GLU A 101 -10.63 -30.07 14.51
C GLU A 101 -12.16 -30.08 14.43
N TYR A 102 -12.83 -28.98 14.74
CA TYR A 102 -14.29 -28.86 14.61
C TYR A 102 -14.67 -27.86 13.52
N GLY A 103 -15.79 -28.12 12.85
CA GLY A 103 -16.38 -27.22 11.86
C GLY A 103 -17.35 -26.22 12.47
N GLU A 104 -18.08 -25.50 11.61
CA GLU A 104 -19.15 -24.59 12.01
C GLU A 104 -20.26 -25.31 12.80
N ALA A 105 -20.99 -24.55 13.62
CA ALA A 105 -22.08 -25.07 14.43
C ALA A 105 -23.25 -25.51 13.56
N ILE A 106 -23.81 -26.69 13.84
CA ILE A 106 -25.06 -27.12 13.22
C ILE A 106 -26.22 -26.62 14.09
N GLU A 107 -27.02 -25.70 13.56
CA GLU A 107 -28.24 -25.23 14.22
C GLU A 107 -29.23 -26.39 14.31
N GLN A 108 -29.53 -26.84 15.54
CA GLN A 108 -30.54 -27.86 15.79
C GLN A 108 -31.93 -27.18 15.79
N PRO A 109 -32.93 -27.67 15.02
CA PRO A 109 -34.27 -27.13 15.09
C PRO A 109 -34.82 -27.32 16.50
N THR A 110 -35.27 -26.21 17.10
CA THR A 110 -35.92 -26.21 18.42
C THR A 110 -37.16 -27.12 18.36
N PRO A 111 -37.31 -28.13 19.25
CA PRO A 111 -38.50 -28.95 19.27
C PRO A 111 -39.72 -28.08 19.59
N THR A 112 -40.73 -28.15 18.72
CA THR A 112 -42.03 -27.51 18.92
C THR A 112 -42.67 -28.05 20.21
N PRO A 113 -43.09 -27.19 21.16
CA PRO A 113 -43.74 -27.66 22.37
C PRO A 113 -45.07 -28.37 22.04
N THR A 114 -45.27 -29.52 22.68
CA THR A 114 -46.47 -30.37 22.58
C THR A 114 -47.73 -29.61 23.02
N PRO A 115 -48.86 -29.71 22.31
CA PRO A 115 -50.10 -29.02 22.69
C PRO A 115 -50.64 -29.61 24.00
N VAL A 116 -50.89 -28.71 24.96
CA VAL A 116 -51.60 -29.00 26.22
C VAL A 116 -53.09 -29.22 25.91
N PRO A 117 -53.74 -30.25 26.49
CA PRO A 117 -55.17 -30.48 26.27
C PRO A 117 -56.01 -29.32 26.81
N THR A 118 -56.90 -28.85 25.95
CA THR A 118 -57.87 -27.77 26.17
C THR A 118 -58.88 -28.13 27.27
N PRO A 119 -59.00 -27.38 28.37
CA PRO A 119 -60.19 -27.42 29.21
C PRO A 119 -61.34 -26.62 28.56
N THR A 120 -62.53 -27.19 28.75
CA THR A 120 -63.88 -26.80 28.34
C THR A 120 -64.20 -25.30 28.43
N PRO A 121 -64.94 -24.71 27.48
CA PRO A 121 -65.17 -23.27 27.40
C PRO A 121 -66.09 -22.75 28.51
N ALA A 122 -65.65 -21.67 29.16
CA ALA A 122 -66.49 -20.75 29.93
C ALA A 122 -67.15 -19.72 28.98
N PRO A 123 -68.34 -19.18 29.29
CA PRO A 123 -69.08 -18.30 28.40
C PRO A 123 -68.28 -17.04 28.06
N THR A 124 -68.12 -16.82 26.76
CA THR A 124 -67.47 -15.69 26.10
C THR A 124 -68.08 -14.35 26.54
N PRO A 125 -67.33 -13.44 27.18
CA PRO A 125 -67.73 -12.04 27.26
C PRO A 125 -67.62 -11.37 25.88
N THR A 126 -68.57 -10.50 25.62
CA THR A 126 -68.81 -9.72 24.39
C THR A 126 -67.52 -9.15 23.77
N PRO A 127 -67.32 -9.23 22.43
CA PRO A 127 -66.14 -8.74 21.75
C PRO A 127 -65.98 -7.23 21.93
N VAL A 128 -64.86 -6.82 22.52
CA VAL A 128 -64.33 -5.46 22.36
C VAL A 128 -63.86 -5.33 20.91
N PRO A 129 -64.21 -4.25 20.18
CA PRO A 129 -63.74 -4.07 18.81
C PRO A 129 -62.21 -4.05 18.79
N THR A 130 -61.61 -5.06 18.15
CA THR A 130 -60.19 -5.05 17.78
C THR A 130 -59.94 -3.80 16.95
N PRO A 131 -59.02 -2.91 17.35
CA PRO A 131 -58.67 -1.77 16.50
C PRO A 131 -58.21 -2.31 15.16
N THR A 132 -58.83 -1.82 14.09
CA THR A 132 -58.45 -2.10 12.71
C THR A 132 -56.93 -1.96 12.57
N PRO A 133 -56.20 -2.96 12.03
CA PRO A 133 -54.76 -2.84 11.83
C PRO A 133 -54.51 -1.58 11.02
N VAL A 134 -53.80 -0.62 11.62
CA VAL A 134 -53.28 0.54 10.90
C VAL A 134 -52.43 -0.02 9.77
N PRO A 135 -52.64 0.37 8.50
CA PRO A 135 -51.85 -0.13 7.40
C PRO A 135 -50.38 0.15 7.73
N THR A 136 -49.58 -0.92 7.81
CA THR A 136 -48.13 -0.80 7.93
C THR A 136 -47.67 0.04 6.75
N PRO A 137 -46.97 1.17 6.96
CA PRO A 137 -46.57 2.04 5.87
C PRO A 137 -45.76 1.22 4.86
N THR A 138 -46.19 1.25 3.59
CA THR A 138 -45.45 0.63 2.49
C THR A 138 -44.01 1.15 2.52
N PRO A 139 -42.99 0.27 2.57
CA PRO A 139 -41.61 0.72 2.62
C PRO A 139 -41.29 1.60 1.41
N ALA A 140 -40.63 2.74 1.65
CA ALA A 140 -40.16 3.60 0.57
C ALA A 140 -39.27 2.81 -0.41
N PRO A 141 -39.38 3.06 -1.73
CA PRO A 141 -38.62 2.35 -2.76
C PRO A 141 -37.11 2.58 -2.60
N LEU A 142 -36.32 1.56 -2.92
CA LEU A 142 -34.86 1.59 -2.87
C LEU A 142 -34.31 2.34 -4.08
N LEU A 143 -33.39 3.28 -3.85
CA LEU A 143 -32.75 4.11 -4.86
C LEU A 143 -31.31 3.66 -5.19
N ALA A 144 -30.66 2.89 -4.31
CA ALA A 144 -29.31 2.38 -4.59
C ALA A 144 -29.24 1.41 -5.79
N PRO A 145 -30.16 0.43 -5.97
CA PRO A 145 -30.10 -0.51 -7.10
C PRO A 145 -30.09 0.14 -8.50
N PRO A 146 -31.00 1.09 -8.84
CA PRO A 146 -30.98 1.73 -10.16
C PRO A 146 -29.71 2.59 -10.38
N LEU A 147 -29.18 3.25 -9.35
CA LEU A 147 -27.95 4.04 -9.47
C LEU A 147 -26.72 3.17 -9.73
N ILE A 148 -26.62 2.03 -9.05
CA ILE A 148 -25.52 1.07 -9.25
C ILE A 148 -25.61 0.44 -10.65
N ALA A 149 -26.82 0.12 -11.12
CA ALA A 149 -27.04 -0.36 -12.47
C ALA A 149 -26.62 0.68 -13.54
N ALA A 150 -26.96 1.97 -13.34
CA ALA A 150 -26.56 3.04 -14.23
C ALA A 150 -25.02 3.26 -14.24
N ALA A 151 -24.38 3.23 -13.07
CA ALA A 151 -22.92 3.30 -12.96
C ALA A 151 -22.24 2.12 -13.67
N HIS A 152 -22.77 0.90 -13.50
CA HIS A 152 -22.27 -0.29 -14.19
C HIS A 152 -22.34 -0.16 -15.72
N VAL A 153 -23.48 0.28 -16.26
CA VAL A 153 -23.63 0.49 -17.71
C VAL A 153 -22.67 1.55 -18.23
N ASN A 154 -22.47 2.65 -17.49
CA ASN A 154 -21.51 3.69 -17.84
C ASN A 154 -20.07 3.13 -17.87
N ALA A 155 -19.68 2.36 -16.85
CA ALA A 155 -18.36 1.71 -16.78
C ALA A 155 -18.14 0.73 -17.95
N THR A 156 -19.12 -0.13 -18.25
CA THR A 156 -19.06 -1.08 -19.37
C THR A 156 -18.90 -0.35 -20.71
N THR A 157 -19.62 0.76 -20.89
CA THR A 157 -19.54 1.57 -22.10
C THR A 157 -18.17 2.21 -22.26
N LEU A 158 -17.59 2.74 -21.17
CA LEU A 158 -16.26 3.34 -21.22
C LEU A 158 -15.15 2.31 -21.45
N ALA A 159 -15.26 1.13 -20.82
CA ALA A 159 -14.27 0.06 -20.94
C ALA A 159 -14.09 -0.47 -22.36
N SER A 160 -15.10 -0.32 -23.23
CA SER A 160 -15.07 -0.77 -24.63
C SER A 160 -14.68 0.33 -25.64
N ARG A 161 -14.49 1.57 -25.19
CA ARG A 161 -14.14 2.68 -26.10
C ARG A 161 -12.68 2.61 -26.54
N THR A 162 -12.45 2.95 -27.80
CA THR A 162 -11.12 3.10 -28.41
C THR A 162 -10.46 4.45 -28.10
N ALA A 163 -11.19 5.37 -27.48
CA ALA A 163 -10.67 6.64 -26.96
C ALA A 163 -11.47 7.05 -25.72
N ILE A 164 -10.76 7.46 -24.67
CA ILE A 164 -11.35 7.79 -23.36
C ILE A 164 -10.72 9.10 -22.89
N SER A 165 -11.54 10.06 -22.49
CA SER A 165 -11.09 11.34 -21.95
C SER A 165 -11.40 11.45 -20.46
N GLU A 166 -10.65 12.27 -19.72
CA GLU A 166 -10.92 12.47 -18.29
C GLU A 166 -12.35 12.92 -17.98
N PRO A 167 -12.97 13.87 -18.72
CA PRO A 167 -14.33 14.29 -18.41
C PRO A 167 -15.34 13.12 -18.47
N GLN A 168 -15.11 12.14 -19.35
CA GLN A 168 -15.95 10.95 -19.43
C GLN A 168 -15.81 10.06 -18.20
N VAL A 169 -14.58 9.89 -17.69
CA VAL A 169 -14.31 9.12 -16.47
C VAL A 169 -14.78 9.88 -15.22
N ALA A 170 -14.70 11.20 -15.20
CA ALA A 170 -15.19 12.05 -14.10
C ALA A 170 -16.71 11.88 -13.88
N VAL A 171 -17.49 11.75 -14.96
CA VAL A 171 -18.92 11.42 -14.88
C VAL A 171 -19.14 10.04 -14.25
N LEU A 172 -18.35 9.03 -14.63
CA LEU A 172 -18.43 7.71 -14.00
C LEU A 172 -18.11 7.78 -12.49
N ILE A 173 -17.05 8.47 -12.11
CA ILE A 173 -16.67 8.67 -10.69
C ILE A 173 -17.84 9.27 -9.91
N THR A 174 -18.48 10.32 -10.46
CA THR A 174 -19.64 10.99 -9.85
C THR A 174 -20.81 10.01 -9.68
N ASN A 175 -21.12 9.21 -10.71
CA ASN A 175 -22.20 8.22 -10.64
C ASN A 175 -21.94 7.17 -9.54
N ILE A 176 -20.70 6.70 -9.41
CA ILE A 176 -20.33 5.73 -8.36
C ILE A 176 -20.45 6.36 -6.97
N GLN A 177 -20.02 7.62 -6.79
CA GLN A 177 -20.12 8.32 -5.51
C GLN A 177 -21.59 8.55 -5.09
N GLN A 178 -22.46 8.90 -6.03
CA GLN A 178 -23.89 9.01 -5.78
C GLN A 178 -24.48 7.66 -5.38
N ALA A 179 -24.13 6.60 -6.10
CA ALA A 179 -24.55 5.23 -5.79
C ALA A 179 -24.09 4.79 -4.40
N GLN A 180 -22.84 5.06 -4.01
CA GLN A 180 -22.32 4.79 -2.67
C GLN A 180 -23.06 5.55 -1.57
N THR A 181 -23.34 6.84 -1.80
CA THR A 181 -24.02 7.68 -0.81
C THR A 181 -25.42 7.16 -0.55
N MET A 182 -26.16 6.81 -1.61
CA MET A 182 -27.50 6.22 -1.48
C MET A 182 -27.46 4.83 -0.87
N PHE A 183 -26.49 3.99 -1.28
CA PHE A 183 -26.31 2.67 -0.70
C PHE A 183 -26.02 2.75 0.81
N ALA A 184 -25.19 3.68 1.25
CA ALA A 184 -24.89 3.86 2.67
C ALA A 184 -26.17 4.16 3.49
N ALA A 185 -27.06 5.00 2.96
CA ALA A 185 -28.35 5.31 3.58
C ALA A 185 -29.31 4.11 3.63
N GLU A 186 -29.17 3.16 2.70
CA GLU A 186 -30.02 1.97 2.59
C GLU A 186 -29.36 0.70 3.15
N SER A 187 -28.11 0.79 3.61
CA SER A 187 -27.24 -0.35 3.92
C SER A 187 -27.84 -1.33 4.93
N SER A 188 -28.61 -0.84 5.91
CA SER A 188 -29.31 -1.66 6.92
C SER A 188 -30.34 -2.63 6.33
N ARG A 189 -30.74 -2.45 5.08
CA ARG A 189 -31.70 -3.30 4.37
C ARG A 189 -31.06 -4.50 3.67
N TYR A 190 -29.72 -4.59 3.67
CA TYR A 190 -28.99 -5.63 2.93
C TYR A 190 -28.13 -6.47 3.87
N GLN A 191 -28.26 -7.80 3.81
CA GLN A 191 -27.44 -8.71 4.62
C GLN A 191 -25.96 -8.67 4.24
N ALA A 192 -25.65 -8.52 2.94
CA ALA A 192 -24.29 -8.43 2.41
C ALA A 192 -23.75 -6.99 2.37
N ALA A 193 -24.23 -6.09 3.24
CA ALA A 193 -23.97 -4.65 3.09
C ALA A 193 -22.48 -4.28 3.09
N ALA A 194 -21.69 -4.91 3.96
CA ALA A 194 -20.24 -4.66 4.03
C ALA A 194 -19.50 -5.09 2.75
N THR A 195 -19.88 -6.23 2.18
CA THR A 195 -19.30 -6.74 0.93
C THR A 195 -19.67 -5.84 -0.25
N ILE A 196 -20.93 -5.41 -0.33
CA ILE A 196 -21.40 -4.46 -1.36
C ILE A 196 -20.65 -3.13 -1.26
N ASP A 197 -20.55 -2.54 -0.06
CA ASP A 197 -19.79 -1.31 0.17
C ASP A 197 -18.33 -1.46 -0.29
N THR A 198 -17.71 -2.59 0.02
CA THR A 198 -16.32 -2.84 -0.38
C THR A 198 -16.16 -2.94 -1.90
N HIS A 199 -17.10 -3.59 -2.60
CA HIS A 199 -17.12 -3.59 -4.06
C HIS A 199 -17.31 -2.20 -4.66
N LEU A 200 -18.22 -1.39 -4.10
CA LEU A 200 -18.44 -0.01 -4.57
C LEU A 200 -17.21 0.87 -4.34
N ARG A 201 -16.55 0.74 -3.17
CA ARG A 201 -15.30 1.45 -2.86
C ARG A 201 -14.16 1.03 -3.78
N SER A 202 -14.00 -0.27 -4.00
CA SER A 202 -13.01 -0.79 -4.95
C SER A 202 -13.26 -0.24 -6.36
N ALA A 203 -14.51 -0.28 -6.84
CA ALA A 203 -14.90 0.28 -8.13
C ALA A 203 -14.54 1.77 -8.25
N LEU A 204 -14.84 2.55 -7.21
CA LEU A 204 -14.50 3.97 -7.18
C LEU A 204 -12.99 4.20 -7.30
N LEU A 205 -12.17 3.44 -6.57
CA LEU A 205 -10.71 3.58 -6.59
C LEU A 205 -10.14 3.26 -7.98
N PHE A 206 -10.63 2.21 -8.64
CA PHE A 206 -10.26 1.90 -10.02
C PHE A 206 -10.70 2.99 -11.00
N ALA A 207 -11.92 3.54 -10.86
CA ALA A 207 -12.41 4.64 -11.69
C ALA A 207 -11.58 5.92 -11.50
N ARG A 208 -11.21 6.25 -10.25
CA ARG A 208 -10.32 7.39 -9.94
C ARG A 208 -8.95 7.23 -10.58
N ALA A 209 -8.34 6.06 -10.42
CA ALA A 209 -7.03 5.81 -11.00
C ALA A 209 -7.07 5.79 -12.54
N ALA A 210 -8.16 5.29 -13.15
CA ALA A 210 -8.40 5.43 -14.60
C ALA A 210 -8.55 6.91 -15.02
N GLY A 211 -9.23 7.74 -14.22
CA GLY A 211 -9.38 9.17 -14.46
C GLY A 211 -8.03 9.91 -14.41
N SER A 212 -7.19 9.58 -13.44
CA SER A 212 -5.83 10.15 -13.34
C SER A 212 -4.94 9.75 -14.52
N LEU A 213 -5.05 8.52 -15.03
CA LEU A 213 -4.34 8.12 -16.25
C LEU A 213 -4.88 8.84 -17.50
N ALA A 214 -6.19 9.07 -17.57
CA ALA A 214 -6.81 9.81 -18.66
C ALA A 214 -6.39 11.30 -18.69
N LEU A 215 -6.10 11.91 -17.53
CA LEU A 215 -5.52 13.26 -17.45
C LEU A 215 -4.12 13.33 -18.05
N ASP A 216 -3.30 12.31 -17.81
CA ASP A 216 -1.94 12.24 -18.34
C ASP A 216 -1.92 11.95 -19.85
N GLY A 217 -3.06 11.51 -20.42
CA GLY A 217 -3.23 11.24 -21.85
C GLY A 217 -2.49 9.98 -22.33
N ARG A 218 -2.11 9.08 -21.42
CA ARG A 218 -1.27 7.91 -21.71
C ARG A 218 -2.00 6.58 -21.47
N LYS A 219 -1.56 5.54 -22.20
CA LYS A 219 -1.87 4.12 -22.00
C LYS A 219 -3.37 3.75 -21.95
N LEU A 220 -4.05 3.89 -23.10
CA LEU A 220 -5.45 3.46 -23.29
C LEU A 220 -5.72 2.05 -22.76
N GLY A 221 -4.83 1.08 -23.01
CA GLY A 221 -4.98 -0.29 -22.51
C GLY A 221 -5.06 -0.38 -20.98
N SER A 222 -4.25 0.39 -20.27
CA SER A 222 -4.26 0.44 -18.80
C SER A 222 -5.55 1.10 -18.27
N ILE A 223 -6.01 2.18 -18.93
CA ILE A 223 -7.30 2.82 -18.62
C ILE A 223 -8.45 1.82 -18.81
N GLN A 224 -8.49 1.11 -19.94
CA GLN A 224 -9.51 0.10 -20.24
C GLN A 224 -9.50 -1.03 -19.22
N ASN A 225 -8.34 -1.60 -18.89
CA ASN A 225 -8.22 -2.68 -17.89
C ASN A 225 -8.78 -2.26 -16.51
N ARG A 226 -8.51 -1.02 -16.08
CA ARG A 226 -9.04 -0.48 -14.82
C ARG A 226 -10.55 -0.28 -14.86
N LEU A 227 -11.06 0.19 -15.98
CA LEU A 227 -12.51 0.31 -16.19
C LEU A 227 -13.18 -1.06 -16.28
N GLN A 228 -12.55 -2.08 -16.85
CA GLN A 228 -13.03 -3.47 -16.83
C GLN A 228 -13.10 -4.00 -15.39
N THR A 229 -12.07 -3.75 -14.58
CA THR A 229 -12.08 -4.10 -13.16
C THR A 229 -13.21 -3.36 -12.43
N CYS A 230 -13.37 -2.06 -12.66
CA CYS A 230 -14.49 -1.27 -12.13
C CYS A 230 -15.86 -1.87 -12.50
N THR A 231 -16.06 -2.22 -13.78
CA THR A 231 -17.26 -2.90 -14.29
C THR A 231 -17.53 -4.20 -13.55
N SER A 232 -16.51 -5.03 -13.37
CA SER A 232 -16.62 -6.30 -12.63
C SER A 232 -17.06 -6.08 -11.17
N ARG A 233 -16.44 -5.12 -10.46
CA ARG A 233 -16.81 -4.78 -9.07
C ARG A 233 -18.24 -4.24 -8.96
N LEU A 234 -18.66 -3.37 -9.87
CA LEU A 234 -20.03 -2.86 -9.92
C LEU A 234 -21.06 -3.97 -10.24
N GLY A 235 -20.70 -4.92 -11.10
CA GLY A 235 -21.52 -6.09 -11.40
C GLY A 235 -21.71 -7.01 -10.19
N GLN A 236 -20.63 -7.26 -9.43
CA GLN A 236 -20.69 -8.01 -8.17
C GLN A 236 -21.60 -7.33 -7.15
N ALA A 237 -21.46 -6.02 -6.94
CA ALA A 237 -22.34 -5.24 -6.07
C ALA A 237 -23.81 -5.32 -6.51
N ARG A 238 -24.07 -5.17 -7.82
CA ARG A 238 -25.43 -5.24 -8.39
C ARG A 238 -26.09 -6.61 -8.14
N ASN A 239 -25.37 -7.70 -8.37
CA ASN A 239 -25.92 -9.05 -8.19
C ASN A 239 -26.28 -9.32 -6.73
N MET A 240 -25.44 -8.88 -5.79
CA MET A 240 -25.71 -9.02 -4.35
C MET A 240 -26.94 -8.23 -3.89
N LEU A 241 -27.24 -7.08 -4.52
CA LEU A 241 -28.45 -6.30 -4.22
C LEU A 241 -29.74 -6.99 -4.69
N GLN A 242 -29.66 -7.79 -5.78
CA GLN A 242 -30.82 -8.52 -6.31
C GLN A 242 -31.14 -9.76 -5.48
N VAL A 243 -30.14 -10.46 -4.95
CA VAL A 243 -30.35 -11.68 -4.14
C VAL A 243 -30.97 -11.37 -2.76
N GLY A 244 -30.82 -10.14 -2.25
CA GLY A 244 -31.45 -9.69 -1.00
C GLY A 244 -32.93 -9.26 -1.12
N ALA A 245 -33.46 -9.13 -2.35
CA ALA A 245 -34.86 -8.81 -2.62
C ALA A 245 -35.51 -10.06 -3.21
N GLY A 246 -36.17 -10.85 -2.37
CA GLY A 246 -36.59 -12.22 -2.67
C GLY A 246 -37.24 -12.46 -4.04
N THR A 247 -36.42 -12.81 -5.03
CA THR A 247 -36.72 -13.68 -6.17
C THR A 247 -35.41 -14.21 -6.75
N ALA A 248 -35.31 -15.53 -6.84
CA ALA A 248 -34.26 -16.19 -7.60
C ALA A 248 -34.41 -15.87 -9.11
N LEU A 249 -33.30 -15.85 -9.85
CA LEU A 249 -33.07 -16.62 -11.09
C LEU A 249 -31.89 -16.05 -11.91
N GLY A 250 -31.16 -16.96 -12.57
CA GLY A 250 -30.73 -16.77 -13.96
C GLY A 250 -29.26 -16.38 -14.19
N GLU A 251 -28.48 -17.34 -14.65
CA GLU A 251 -27.12 -17.20 -15.16
C GLU A 251 -26.97 -16.14 -16.27
N SER A 252 -25.79 -15.52 -16.35
CA SER A 252 -25.05 -15.38 -17.61
C SER A 252 -23.56 -15.16 -17.36
N ALA A 253 -22.78 -16.04 -17.98
CA ALA A 253 -21.35 -16.22 -17.84
C ALA A 253 -20.55 -15.20 -18.66
N HIS A 254 -19.70 -14.42 -17.97
CA HIS A 254 -18.34 -14.06 -18.41
C HIS A 254 -17.58 -13.39 -17.25
N ALA A 255 -17.31 -14.16 -16.18
CA ALA A 255 -16.38 -13.74 -15.15
C ALA A 255 -15.12 -14.59 -15.28
N PRO A 256 -13.94 -14.01 -15.61
CA PRO A 256 -12.70 -14.70 -15.33
C PRO A 256 -12.64 -14.98 -13.81
N ASN A 257 -12.49 -16.26 -13.51
CA ASN A 257 -12.22 -16.95 -12.25
C ASN A 257 -12.44 -16.20 -10.92
N THR A 258 -13.31 -16.81 -10.12
CA THR A 258 -13.38 -16.79 -8.64
C THR A 258 -13.63 -15.44 -7.97
N VAL A 259 -14.84 -15.32 -7.43
CA VAL A 259 -15.24 -14.28 -6.47
C VAL A 259 -14.37 -14.43 -5.21
N ALA A 260 -13.24 -13.74 -5.18
CA ALA A 260 -12.71 -13.22 -3.93
C ALA A 260 -13.41 -11.90 -3.67
N THR A 261 -14.03 -11.77 -2.49
CA THR A 261 -14.48 -10.49 -1.94
C THR A 261 -13.44 -9.42 -2.27
N ALA A 262 -13.86 -8.28 -2.81
CA ALA A 262 -12.90 -7.20 -3.05
C ALA A 262 -12.23 -6.86 -1.71
N VAL A 263 -10.92 -6.86 -1.66
CA VAL A 263 -10.16 -6.44 -0.48
C VAL A 263 -9.41 -5.16 -0.86
N ILE A 264 -9.49 -4.15 0.00
CA ILE A 264 -8.73 -2.91 -0.13
C ILE A 264 -7.62 -2.98 0.91
N GLY A 265 -6.39 -3.18 0.47
CA GLY A 265 -5.24 -3.26 1.36
C GLY A 265 -4.74 -1.90 1.84
N PRO A 266 -3.87 -1.90 2.86
CA PRO A 266 -3.19 -0.69 3.28
C PRO A 266 -2.11 -0.28 2.26
N ALA A 267 -1.94 1.02 2.07
CA ALA A 267 -0.81 1.61 1.33
C ALA A 267 -0.09 2.63 2.22
N ALA A 268 0.80 2.15 3.09
CA ALA A 268 1.58 3.00 3.98
C ALA A 268 2.61 3.79 3.17
N THR A 269 2.36 5.08 2.99
CA THR A 269 3.18 5.96 2.15
C THR A 269 4.12 6.80 3.01
N LEU A 270 5.43 6.63 2.84
CA LEU A 270 6.46 7.21 3.69
C LEU A 270 7.60 7.81 2.87
N SER A 271 8.35 8.72 3.47
CA SER A 271 9.66 9.12 2.95
C SER A 271 10.68 7.98 3.12
N PRO A 272 11.41 7.58 2.09
CA PRO A 272 12.45 6.56 2.21
C PRO A 272 13.66 7.05 3.04
N ALA A 273 13.82 8.37 3.20
CA ALA A 273 14.89 8.96 4.00
C ALA A 273 14.50 9.05 5.48
N SER A 274 13.40 9.77 5.80
CA SER A 274 13.01 10.04 7.18
C SER A 274 12.06 8.99 7.79
N ARG A 275 11.51 8.09 6.97
CA ARG A 275 10.46 7.12 7.34
C ARG A 275 9.17 7.75 7.91
N ALA A 276 9.02 9.05 7.75
CA ALA A 276 7.81 9.78 8.16
C ALA A 276 6.76 9.76 7.04
N PRO A 277 5.44 9.80 7.37
CA PRO A 277 4.34 9.93 6.40
C PRO A 277 4.21 11.37 5.88
N ARG A 278 5.34 11.95 5.45
CA ARG A 278 5.48 13.31 4.94
C ARG A 278 6.39 13.29 3.73
N LEU A 279 5.91 13.79 2.61
CA LEU A 279 6.61 13.86 1.34
C LEU A 279 6.57 15.29 0.79
N ALA A 280 7.58 15.66 0.03
CA ALA A 280 7.58 16.93 -0.70
C ALA A 280 7.26 16.71 -2.19
N SER A 281 6.72 17.72 -2.86
CA SER A 281 6.48 17.65 -4.32
C SER A 281 7.79 17.39 -5.06
N GLY A 282 7.83 16.43 -5.98
CA GLY A 282 9.06 16.07 -6.69
C GLY A 282 10.06 15.22 -5.89
N SER A 283 9.78 14.89 -4.62
CA SER A 283 10.66 14.03 -3.80
C SER A 283 10.43 12.53 -4.05
N LEU A 284 11.32 11.69 -3.54
CA LEU A 284 11.12 10.24 -3.52
C LEU A 284 10.14 9.82 -2.42
N GLY A 285 9.24 8.91 -2.77
CA GLY A 285 8.34 8.24 -1.84
C GLY A 285 8.45 6.72 -1.93
N THR A 286 8.08 6.06 -0.83
CA THR A 286 7.88 4.61 -0.81
C THR A 286 6.50 4.26 -0.29
N ILE A 287 5.90 3.21 -0.84
CA ILE A 287 4.65 2.63 -0.36
C ILE A 287 4.95 1.21 0.10
N SER A 288 4.54 0.89 1.33
CA SER A 288 4.52 -0.50 1.83
C SER A 288 3.07 -0.99 1.90
N GLY A 289 2.84 -2.21 1.44
CA GLY A 289 1.54 -2.89 1.47
C GLY A 289 1.63 -4.24 2.16
N ASP A 290 0.49 -4.92 2.30
CA ASP A 290 0.43 -6.29 2.83
C ASP A 290 0.21 -7.28 1.67
N PRO A 291 1.23 -8.09 1.32
CA PRO A 291 1.17 -9.01 0.18
C PRO A 291 0.16 -10.15 0.39
N ASN A 292 -0.21 -10.45 1.64
CA ASN A 292 -1.14 -11.53 1.97
C ASN A 292 -2.60 -11.08 1.91
N VAL A 293 -2.83 -9.75 1.92
CA VAL A 293 -4.17 -9.15 1.94
C VAL A 293 -4.51 -8.52 0.60
N SER A 294 -3.65 -7.64 0.08
CA SER A 294 -3.78 -7.02 -1.23
C SER A 294 -2.39 -6.63 -1.73
N PRO A 295 -1.71 -7.54 -2.45
CA PRO A 295 -0.37 -7.26 -2.94
C PRO A 295 -0.40 -6.04 -3.87
N LEU A 296 0.64 -5.21 -3.79
CA LEU A 296 0.73 -3.99 -4.59
C LEU A 296 0.92 -4.30 -6.09
N ALA A 297 1.49 -5.46 -6.42
CA ALA A 297 1.62 -6.04 -7.75
C ALA A 297 1.81 -7.56 -7.67
N ALA A 298 1.57 -8.28 -8.77
CA ALA A 298 1.80 -9.74 -8.82
C ALA A 298 3.28 -10.13 -8.92
N THR A 299 4.11 -9.26 -9.49
CA THR A 299 5.54 -9.53 -9.72
C THR A 299 6.40 -8.32 -9.34
N SER A 300 7.68 -8.57 -9.14
CA SER A 300 8.65 -7.51 -8.88
C SER A 300 9.30 -7.06 -10.18
N ASN A 301 9.41 -5.75 -10.37
CA ASN A 301 10.10 -5.17 -11.51
C ASN A 301 10.72 -3.81 -11.13
N ALA A 302 11.85 -3.49 -11.74
CA ALA A 302 12.54 -2.21 -11.61
C ALA A 302 12.48 -1.47 -12.95
N ALA A 303 12.34 -0.15 -12.91
CA ALA A 303 12.38 0.65 -14.13
C ALA A 303 13.81 0.58 -14.72
N THR A 304 13.97 -0.10 -15.85
CA THR A 304 15.25 -0.25 -16.57
C THR A 304 15.44 0.78 -17.67
N GLU A 305 14.37 1.38 -18.20
CA GLU A 305 14.44 2.36 -19.27
C GLU A 305 13.66 3.64 -18.92
N VAL A 306 14.38 4.76 -19.01
CA VAL A 306 13.81 6.10 -19.00
C VAL A 306 13.52 6.46 -20.46
N VAL A 307 12.27 6.32 -20.90
CA VAL A 307 11.90 6.69 -22.27
C VAL A 307 11.74 8.21 -22.33
N ALA A 308 12.54 8.87 -23.16
CA ALA A 308 12.56 10.34 -23.30
C ALA A 308 12.69 11.10 -21.96
N ASP A 309 13.60 10.65 -21.10
CA ASP A 309 13.84 11.22 -19.76
C ASP A 309 12.65 11.12 -18.77
N ALA A 310 11.64 10.27 -19.04
CA ALA A 310 10.53 10.02 -18.13
C ALA A 310 10.49 8.57 -17.59
N LEU A 311 10.32 8.43 -16.27
CA LEU A 311 10.05 7.17 -15.59
C LEU A 311 8.65 6.62 -15.96
N PRO A 312 8.45 5.29 -15.96
CA PRO A 312 7.16 4.69 -16.29
C PRO A 312 6.11 5.03 -15.22
N ILE A 313 4.92 5.42 -15.66
CA ILE A 313 3.75 5.65 -14.78
C ILE A 313 3.01 4.36 -14.39
N GLU A 314 3.42 3.24 -14.98
CA GLU A 314 2.92 1.91 -14.67
C GLU A 314 4.03 0.89 -14.89
N LEU A 315 4.26 0.05 -13.89
CA LEU A 315 5.35 -0.92 -13.82
C LEU A 315 4.83 -2.18 -13.12
N ALA A 316 5.13 -3.36 -13.65
CA ALA A 316 4.57 -4.65 -13.18
C ALA A 316 3.03 -4.63 -13.01
N GLY A 317 2.32 -3.92 -13.91
CA GLY A 317 0.86 -3.75 -13.86
C GLY A 317 0.35 -2.77 -12.81
N ALA A 318 1.18 -2.31 -11.87
CA ALA A 318 0.79 -1.37 -10.82
C ALA A 318 0.88 0.09 -11.27
N THR A 319 -0.04 0.92 -10.77
CA THR A 319 0.05 2.39 -10.82
C THR A 319 -0.16 2.98 -9.44
N VAL A 320 0.48 4.12 -9.21
CA VAL A 320 0.28 4.93 -8.01
C VAL A 320 -0.39 6.24 -8.38
N THR A 321 -1.49 6.55 -7.71
CA THR A 321 -2.21 7.82 -7.84
C THR A 321 -2.13 8.58 -6.53
N ILE A 322 -1.71 9.84 -6.57
CA ILE A 322 -1.59 10.73 -5.41
C ILE A 322 -2.49 11.94 -5.65
N GLY A 323 -3.59 11.99 -4.90
CA GLY A 323 -4.67 12.93 -5.18
C GLY A 323 -5.24 12.69 -6.58
N ARG A 324 -4.95 13.60 -7.52
CA ARG A 324 -5.37 13.48 -8.93
C ARG A 324 -4.24 13.10 -9.89
N TRP A 325 -3.00 13.03 -9.41
CA TRP A 325 -1.80 12.89 -10.23
C TRP A 325 -1.31 11.44 -10.23
N VAL A 326 -0.78 10.97 -11.36
CA VAL A 326 -0.13 9.66 -11.45
C VAL A 326 1.35 9.81 -11.15
N ALA A 327 1.88 8.97 -10.27
CA ALA A 327 3.28 9.01 -9.89
C ALA A 327 4.15 8.14 -10.82
N PRO A 328 5.29 8.66 -11.30
CA PRO A 328 6.30 7.84 -11.96
C PRO A 328 6.94 6.82 -11.00
N LEU A 329 7.18 5.60 -11.46
CA LEU A 329 7.60 4.47 -10.66
C LEU A 329 9.06 4.09 -10.94
N LEU A 330 9.82 3.83 -9.89
CA LEU A 330 11.20 3.33 -9.98
C LEU A 330 11.26 1.83 -9.75
N TYR A 331 10.44 1.32 -8.83
CA TYR A 331 10.43 -0.08 -8.42
C TYR A 331 9.05 -0.49 -7.95
N VAL A 332 8.63 -1.70 -8.28
CA VAL A 332 7.38 -2.31 -7.86
C VAL A 332 7.64 -3.75 -7.45
N SER A 333 6.98 -4.20 -6.39
CA SER A 333 6.95 -5.57 -5.89
C SER A 333 5.60 -5.81 -5.18
N PRO A 334 5.28 -7.06 -4.79
CA PRO A 334 4.07 -7.33 -4.01
C PRO A 334 3.98 -6.55 -2.69
N GLU A 335 5.11 -6.25 -2.06
CA GLU A 335 5.17 -5.62 -0.73
C GLU A 335 5.49 -4.12 -0.76
N ARG A 336 6.21 -3.67 -1.81
CA ARG A 336 6.74 -2.31 -1.86
C ARG A 336 6.73 -1.69 -3.25
N ILE A 337 6.44 -0.39 -3.29
CA ILE A 337 6.65 0.48 -4.45
C ILE A 337 7.58 1.63 -4.07
N ALA A 338 8.50 1.97 -4.97
CA ALA A 338 9.25 3.23 -4.92
C ALA A 338 8.85 4.11 -6.11
N PHE A 339 8.58 5.38 -5.83
CA PHE A 339 8.01 6.32 -6.81
C PHE A 339 8.57 7.73 -6.62
N VAL A 340 8.44 8.56 -7.65
CA VAL A 340 8.67 10.02 -7.55
C VAL A 340 7.34 10.71 -7.33
N VAL A 341 7.25 11.51 -6.28
CA VAL A 341 6.07 12.34 -6.00
C VAL A 341 5.91 13.34 -7.14
N PRO A 342 4.74 13.43 -7.81
CA PRO A 342 4.51 14.41 -8.86
C PRO A 342 4.83 15.84 -8.42
N ALA A 343 5.42 16.64 -9.32
CA ALA A 343 5.64 18.05 -9.06
C ALA A 343 4.31 18.83 -9.05
N GLY A 344 4.22 19.90 -8.28
CA GLY A 344 3.04 20.77 -8.25
C GLY A 344 1.84 20.26 -7.43
N LEU A 345 2.02 19.19 -6.63
CA LEU A 345 1.02 18.77 -5.66
C LEU A 345 0.82 19.86 -4.59
N PRO A 346 -0.44 20.23 -4.26
CA PRO A 346 -0.71 21.17 -3.19
C PRO A 346 -0.30 20.56 -1.83
N SER A 347 0.14 21.42 -0.91
CA SER A 347 0.41 20.98 0.46
C SER A 347 -0.89 20.62 1.17
N GLY A 348 -0.90 19.49 1.89
CA GLY A 348 -2.08 18.98 2.60
C GLY A 348 -2.08 17.46 2.71
N GLU A 349 -2.99 16.93 3.51
CA GLU A 349 -3.26 15.49 3.53
C GLU A 349 -3.83 15.06 2.17
N THR A 350 -3.19 14.06 1.56
CA THR A 350 -3.53 13.60 0.22
C THR A 350 -3.70 12.08 0.22
N GLU A 351 -4.76 11.63 -0.44
CA GLU A 351 -5.04 10.21 -0.66
C GLU A 351 -4.03 9.60 -1.65
N VAL A 352 -3.59 8.39 -1.32
CA VAL A 352 -2.73 7.57 -2.17
C VAL A 352 -3.47 6.30 -2.52
N ILE A 353 -3.57 6.02 -3.81
CA ILE A 353 -4.24 4.83 -4.35
C ILE A 353 -3.20 4.03 -5.13
N VAL A 354 -3.07 2.76 -4.79
CA VAL A 354 -2.32 1.78 -5.58
C VAL A 354 -3.30 0.79 -6.17
N THR A 355 -3.12 0.49 -7.43
CA THR A 355 -4.03 -0.38 -8.21
C THR A 355 -3.20 -1.13 -9.22
N SER A 356 -3.49 -2.41 -9.43
CA SER A 356 -2.79 -3.22 -10.43
C SER A 356 -3.73 -3.78 -11.49
N GLN A 357 -3.17 -4.20 -12.63
CA GLN A 357 -3.93 -4.79 -13.75
C GLN A 357 -4.58 -6.13 -13.39
N GLU A 358 -4.05 -6.81 -12.38
CA GLU A 358 -4.56 -8.06 -11.81
C GLU A 358 -5.77 -7.82 -10.89
N GLY A 359 -6.15 -6.57 -10.64
CA GLY A 359 -7.34 -6.21 -9.88
C GLY A 359 -7.12 -6.02 -8.37
N TYR A 360 -5.85 -5.98 -7.94
CA TYR A 360 -5.49 -5.58 -6.58
C TYR A 360 -5.65 -4.06 -6.38
N VAL A 361 -6.06 -3.67 -5.18
CA VAL A 361 -6.21 -2.27 -4.81
C VAL A 361 -5.79 -2.06 -3.36
N SER A 362 -5.01 -1.00 -3.15
CA SER A 362 -4.55 -0.58 -1.82
C SER A 362 -4.69 0.93 -1.69
N ARG A 363 -4.96 1.39 -0.47
CA ARG A 363 -5.30 2.79 -0.19
C ARG A 363 -4.59 3.26 1.08
N GLY A 364 -4.17 4.51 1.08
CA GLY A 364 -3.60 5.18 2.24
C GLY A 364 -3.70 6.70 2.12
N THR A 365 -3.14 7.40 3.08
CA THR A 365 -2.97 8.85 3.03
C THR A 365 -1.53 9.22 3.38
N THR A 366 -1.07 10.36 2.90
CA THR A 366 0.23 10.95 3.26
C THR A 366 0.11 12.46 3.33
N MET A 367 0.98 13.12 4.09
CA MET A 367 1.07 14.57 4.08
C MET A 367 1.99 15.03 2.95
N ILE A 368 1.47 15.85 2.03
CA ILE A 368 2.29 16.61 1.09
C ILE A 368 2.65 17.95 1.73
N SER A 369 3.92 18.32 1.67
CA SER A 369 4.41 19.59 2.20
C SER A 369 5.33 20.28 1.19
N ALA A 370 5.51 21.58 1.33
CA ALA A 370 6.48 22.33 0.52
C ALA A 370 7.92 21.83 0.77
N VAL A 371 8.21 21.35 1.98
CA VAL A 371 9.54 20.87 2.38
C VAL A 371 9.38 19.63 3.26
N ALA A 372 10.15 18.59 2.98
CA ALA A 372 10.16 17.34 3.77
C ALA A 372 11.60 16.88 3.99
N PRO A 373 12.33 17.48 4.96
CA PRO A 373 13.75 17.20 5.14
C PRO A 373 13.98 15.75 5.54
N GLY A 374 14.90 15.10 4.84
CA GLY A 374 15.36 13.77 5.23
C GLY A 374 16.77 13.48 4.73
N LEU A 375 17.56 12.78 5.54
CA LEU A 375 18.83 12.17 5.17
C LEU A 375 18.62 10.67 4.97
N PHE A 376 19.14 10.13 3.86
CA PHE A 376 19.09 8.70 3.63
C PHE A 376 20.04 7.97 4.57
N THR A 377 19.53 6.89 5.16
CA THR A 377 20.27 6.08 6.13
C THR A 377 20.22 4.60 5.77
N THR A 378 21.25 3.87 6.18
CA THR A 378 21.22 2.40 6.20
C THR A 378 20.26 1.91 7.28
N ALA A 379 19.99 0.59 7.32
CA ALA A 379 19.19 0.00 8.39
C ALA A 379 19.72 0.28 9.81
N GLY A 380 21.04 0.47 9.96
CA GLY A 380 21.70 0.82 11.21
C GLY A 380 21.73 2.31 11.55
N GLY A 381 21.10 3.17 10.75
CA GLY A 381 21.03 4.62 10.99
C GLY A 381 22.25 5.42 10.52
N ALA A 382 23.27 4.76 9.95
CA ALA A 382 24.40 5.44 9.33
C ALA A 382 23.97 6.17 8.06
N ALA A 383 24.44 7.40 7.87
CA ALA A 383 24.18 8.19 6.67
C ALA A 383 24.70 7.46 5.42
N ILE A 384 23.96 7.56 4.32
CA ILE A 384 24.48 7.21 3.00
C ILE A 384 25.30 8.40 2.51
N VAL A 385 26.60 8.32 2.72
CA VAL A 385 27.55 9.43 2.57
C VAL A 385 28.86 8.96 1.94
N PHE A 386 29.51 9.86 1.19
CA PHE A 386 30.84 9.63 0.64
C PHE A 386 31.71 10.88 0.68
N ASN A 387 33.03 10.70 0.58
CA ASN A 387 33.96 11.82 0.46
C ASN A 387 33.96 12.35 -0.97
N ALA A 388 33.52 13.59 -1.17
CA ALA A 388 33.42 14.21 -2.48
C ALA A 388 34.77 14.44 -3.18
N THR A 389 35.89 14.50 -2.43
CA THR A 389 37.24 14.71 -3.00
C THR A 389 38.01 13.41 -3.23
N GLY A 390 37.63 12.34 -2.53
CA GLY A 390 38.37 11.07 -2.50
C GLY A 390 37.61 9.84 -2.95
N GLY A 391 36.30 9.93 -3.16
CA GLY A 391 35.51 8.86 -3.74
C GLY A 391 35.34 7.61 -2.88
N ASN A 392 35.74 7.63 -1.61
CA ASN A 392 35.66 6.46 -0.74
C ASN A 392 34.40 6.54 0.14
N ALA A 393 33.54 5.53 0.05
CA ALA A 393 32.59 5.19 1.11
C ALA A 393 33.39 4.54 2.25
N ALA A 394 33.77 5.33 3.25
CA ALA A 394 34.68 4.88 4.30
C ALA A 394 33.92 4.58 5.60
N VAL A 395 34.42 3.61 6.37
CA VAL A 395 33.94 3.27 7.73
C VAL A 395 34.11 4.47 8.70
N GLY A 396 34.94 5.45 8.33
CA GLY A 396 35.03 6.75 8.98
C GLY A 396 35.79 7.75 8.11
N PHE A 397 35.62 9.04 8.40
CA PHE A 397 36.18 10.14 7.61
C PHE A 397 37.15 10.97 8.44
N ASP A 398 38.34 11.22 7.90
CA ASP A 398 39.25 12.21 8.48
C ASP A 398 38.75 13.62 8.16
N VAL A 399 38.93 14.55 9.10
CA VAL A 399 38.54 15.96 8.88
C VAL A 399 39.35 16.61 7.75
N MET A 400 40.59 16.15 7.56
CA MET A 400 41.48 16.63 6.51
C MET A 400 41.57 15.60 5.39
N SER A 401 41.49 16.05 4.14
CA SER A 401 41.62 15.15 3.00
C SER A 401 43.10 14.96 2.64
N PRO A 402 43.60 13.72 2.45
CA PRO A 402 44.96 13.48 2.01
C PRO A 402 45.23 13.84 0.53
N GLN A 403 44.23 14.33 -0.24
CA GLN A 403 44.26 14.41 -1.70
C GLN A 403 44.34 15.83 -2.30
N THR A 404 44.64 15.85 -3.60
CA THR A 404 45.57 16.74 -4.33
C THR A 404 44.97 17.98 -5.00
N LEU A 405 43.70 18.31 -4.76
CA LEU A 405 42.98 19.40 -5.45
C LEU A 405 43.00 20.76 -4.71
N GLY A 406 43.95 20.96 -3.78
CA GLY A 406 44.09 22.21 -3.01
C GLY A 406 43.08 22.39 -1.86
N TYR A 407 42.09 21.50 -1.75
CA TYR A 407 41.13 21.50 -0.64
C TYR A 407 41.66 20.68 0.54
N GLN A 408 42.05 21.35 1.61
CA GLN A 408 42.61 20.69 2.79
C GLN A 408 41.55 20.00 3.67
N ARG A 409 40.30 20.47 3.65
CA ARG A 409 39.19 19.90 4.45
C ARG A 409 38.33 18.92 3.65
N THR A 410 37.93 17.83 4.30
CA THR A 410 37.05 16.81 3.75
C THR A 410 35.64 17.36 3.50
N ARG A 411 35.09 17.04 2.32
CA ARG A 411 33.72 17.35 1.91
C ARG A 411 32.92 16.07 1.90
N LEU A 412 31.84 16.04 2.67
CA LEU A 412 30.91 14.91 2.70
C LEU A 412 29.74 15.23 1.80
N GLN A 413 29.44 14.32 0.88
CA GLN A 413 28.25 14.36 0.06
C GLN A 413 27.24 13.34 0.58
N LEU A 414 26.10 13.85 1.05
CA LEU A 414 25.02 13.07 1.65
C LEU A 414 23.84 13.02 0.69
N PHE A 415 23.19 11.85 0.60
CA PHE A 415 21.88 11.75 -0.03
C PHE A 415 20.80 12.30 0.90
N ALA A 416 19.94 13.16 0.34
CA ALA A 416 18.89 13.83 1.06
C ALA A 416 17.58 13.85 0.25
N THR A 417 16.51 14.37 0.84
CA THR A 417 15.25 14.61 0.14
C THR A 417 14.53 15.85 0.67
N GLY A 418 13.66 16.41 -0.17
CA GLY A 418 12.81 17.54 0.17
C GLY A 418 13.48 18.91 0.08
N ILE A 419 14.62 19.02 -0.61
CA ILE A 419 15.37 20.27 -0.82
C ILE A 419 14.90 20.95 -2.11
N SER A 420 15.08 20.30 -3.27
CA SER A 420 14.77 20.93 -4.56
C SER A 420 13.27 20.98 -4.87
N ALA A 421 12.44 20.46 -3.97
CA ALA A 421 10.98 20.39 -4.10
C ALA A 421 10.30 21.77 -4.13
N ASN A 422 10.92 22.77 -3.50
CA ASN A 422 10.39 24.12 -3.40
C ASN A 422 11.37 25.13 -3.98
N ALA A 423 11.12 25.54 -5.22
CA ALA A 423 11.94 26.53 -5.91
C ALA A 423 12.03 27.88 -5.17
N ALA A 424 11.05 28.23 -4.32
CA ALA A 424 11.08 29.45 -3.52
C ALA A 424 12.19 29.46 -2.45
N LEU A 425 12.83 28.32 -2.20
CA LEU A 425 14.00 28.24 -1.31
C LEU A 425 15.28 28.76 -1.97
N ASN A 426 15.35 28.82 -3.31
CA ASN A 426 16.49 29.42 -4.01
C ASN A 426 16.33 30.95 -4.02
N THR A 427 16.80 31.59 -2.95
CA THR A 427 16.71 33.04 -2.76
C THR A 427 17.97 33.75 -3.24
N TYR A 428 19.06 33.02 -3.49
CA TYR A 428 20.32 33.59 -3.95
C TYR A 428 20.88 32.85 -5.19
N PRO A 429 20.41 33.18 -6.42
CA PRO A 429 20.88 32.54 -7.65
C PRO A 429 22.37 32.73 -8.00
N GLY A 430 23.12 33.48 -7.17
CA GLY A 430 24.55 33.73 -7.34
C GLY A 430 25.42 32.54 -6.95
N ASN A 431 24.92 31.61 -6.13
CA ASN A 431 25.61 30.37 -5.76
C ASN A 431 25.24 29.18 -6.66
N ASP A 432 24.35 29.38 -7.64
CA ASP A 432 23.91 28.37 -8.58
C ASP A 432 25.07 27.89 -9.46
N ILE A 433 25.07 26.59 -9.75
CA ILE A 433 26.11 25.99 -10.59
C ILE A 433 25.74 26.19 -12.05
N THR A 434 26.58 26.91 -12.79
CA THR A 434 26.44 27.05 -14.24
C THR A 434 27.15 25.89 -14.93
N LEU A 435 26.39 25.09 -15.69
CA LEU A 435 26.90 24.01 -16.54
C LEU A 435 26.62 24.34 -18.01
N GLU A 436 27.29 23.66 -18.94
CA GLU A 436 26.96 23.75 -20.37
C GLU A 436 25.51 23.35 -20.67
N SER A 437 24.94 22.45 -19.85
CA SER A 437 23.54 22.00 -19.93
C SER A 437 22.53 22.94 -19.26
N GLY A 438 22.96 24.10 -18.76
CA GLY A 438 22.12 25.07 -18.04
C GLY A 438 22.52 25.27 -16.58
N ARG A 439 21.71 26.06 -15.86
CA ARG A 439 21.93 26.34 -14.43
C ARG A 439 21.30 25.25 -13.56
N VAL A 440 22.04 24.81 -12.56
CA VAL A 440 21.57 23.93 -11.49
C VAL A 440 21.42 24.77 -10.23
N ALA A 441 20.18 24.84 -9.72
CA ALA A 441 19.87 25.57 -8.51
C ALA A 441 20.65 25.02 -7.31
N ASN A 442 21.29 25.91 -6.55
CA ASN A 442 21.94 25.59 -5.30
C ASN A 442 21.17 26.23 -4.15
N PHE A 443 20.51 25.40 -3.34
CA PHE A 443 19.67 25.81 -2.22
C PHE A 443 20.44 25.92 -0.90
N ALA A 444 21.78 26.01 -0.94
CA ALA A 444 22.62 26.02 0.26
C ALA A 444 22.26 27.13 1.25
N GLU A 445 21.71 28.26 0.79
CA GLU A 445 21.26 29.36 1.63
C GLU A 445 20.01 29.04 2.47
N ALA A 446 19.21 28.05 2.07
CA ALA A 446 18.03 27.61 2.79
C ALA A 446 18.27 26.35 3.64
N VAL A 447 19.49 25.80 3.58
CA VAL A 447 19.86 24.52 4.18
C VAL A 447 20.94 24.73 5.24
N SER A 448 20.76 24.11 6.40
CA SER A 448 21.82 24.03 7.41
C SER A 448 22.00 22.60 7.91
N MET A 449 23.23 22.27 8.27
CA MET A 449 23.60 20.96 8.79
C MET A 449 24.18 21.11 10.19
N GLN A 450 23.63 20.37 11.15
CA GLN A 450 24.16 20.31 12.51
C GLN A 450 24.78 18.95 12.78
N ALA A 451 25.97 18.96 13.38
CA ALA A 451 26.69 17.80 13.85
C ALA A 451 26.67 17.79 15.38
N ARG A 452 26.10 16.74 15.98
CA ARG A 452 26.10 16.52 17.42
C ARG A 452 27.09 15.42 17.78
N THR A 453 28.07 15.74 18.61
CA THR A 453 29.06 14.79 19.11
C THR A 453 28.52 14.02 20.32
N SER A 454 29.15 12.90 20.67
CA SER A 454 28.74 12.03 21.79
C SER A 454 28.79 12.72 23.16
N ASP A 455 29.64 13.74 23.30
CA ASP A 455 29.73 14.62 24.48
C ASP A 455 28.61 15.68 24.55
N GLY A 456 27.70 15.70 23.57
CA GLY A 456 26.54 16.59 23.52
C GLY A 456 26.79 17.96 22.88
N ARG A 457 28.00 18.27 22.40
CA ARG A 457 28.26 19.53 21.65
C ARG A 457 27.58 19.49 20.29
N THR A 458 27.01 20.61 19.88
CA THR A 458 26.42 20.80 18.55
C THR A 458 27.24 21.80 17.75
N LEU A 459 27.66 21.41 16.56
CA LEU A 459 28.48 22.19 15.64
C LEU A 459 27.73 22.40 14.33
N SER A 460 27.80 23.60 13.76
CA SER A 460 27.26 23.86 12.43
C SER A 460 28.30 23.48 11.37
N LEU A 461 27.89 22.72 10.37
CA LEU A 461 28.74 22.37 9.23
C LEU A 461 28.43 23.31 8.05
N PRO A 462 29.46 23.94 7.44
CA PRO A 462 29.27 24.73 6.23
C PRO A 462 28.66 23.87 5.12
N VAL A 463 27.58 24.35 4.51
CA VAL A 463 26.93 23.74 3.35
C VAL A 463 27.41 24.47 2.10
N GLU A 464 28.08 23.76 1.19
CA GLU A 464 28.56 24.34 -0.07
C GLU A 464 27.58 24.10 -1.23
N PHE A 465 26.84 23.00 -1.17
CA PHE A 465 25.84 22.66 -2.17
C PHE A 465 24.65 21.95 -1.52
N ALA A 466 23.44 22.32 -1.93
CA ALA A 466 22.23 21.57 -1.62
C ALA A 466 21.28 21.62 -2.81
N GLY A 467 20.74 20.48 -3.26
CA GLY A 467 19.80 20.47 -4.39
C GLY A 467 19.63 19.11 -5.04
N ALA A 468 18.99 19.10 -6.21
CA ALA A 468 18.62 17.89 -6.91
C ALA A 468 19.84 17.00 -7.23
N ASN A 469 19.67 15.70 -7.05
CA ASN A 469 20.65 14.71 -7.48
C ASN A 469 20.55 14.49 -9.00
N SER A 470 21.69 14.44 -9.69
CA SER A 470 21.71 14.32 -11.15
C SER A 470 21.58 12.89 -11.69
N ARG A 471 21.58 11.86 -10.83
CA ARG A 471 21.49 10.44 -11.23
C ARG A 471 20.19 9.78 -10.81
N LEU A 472 19.59 10.23 -9.72
CA LEU A 472 18.37 9.64 -9.17
C LEU A 472 17.27 10.69 -9.11
N ALA A 473 16.26 10.51 -9.96
CA ALA A 473 15.09 11.39 -9.99
C ALA A 473 14.39 11.43 -8.63
N GLY A 474 14.09 12.64 -8.17
CA GLY A 474 13.44 12.92 -6.88
C GLY A 474 14.30 12.75 -5.64
N ALA A 475 15.58 12.36 -5.79
CA ALA A 475 16.55 12.46 -4.71
C ALA A 475 17.22 13.84 -4.73
N ASP A 476 17.58 14.31 -3.54
CA ASP A 476 18.43 15.47 -3.35
C ASP A 476 19.80 15.05 -2.81
N GLN A 477 20.72 16.01 -2.75
CA GLN A 477 22.02 15.85 -2.15
C GLN A 477 22.44 17.11 -1.40
N VAL A 478 23.28 16.92 -0.39
CA VAL A 478 23.90 18.00 0.39
C VAL A 478 25.40 17.76 0.49
N CYS A 479 26.20 18.76 0.14
CA CYS A 479 27.64 18.78 0.32
C CYS A 479 28.00 19.64 1.54
N VAL A 480 28.63 19.03 2.54
CA VAL A 480 29.04 19.70 3.78
C VAL A 480 30.55 19.60 4.01
N VAL A 481 31.13 20.60 4.66
CA VAL A 481 32.56 20.62 4.99
C VAL A 481 32.76 20.21 6.44
N LEU A 482 33.64 19.23 6.69
CA LEU A 482 34.01 18.87 8.05
C LEU A 482 34.81 19.98 8.72
N VAL A 483 34.47 20.27 9.98
CA VAL A 483 35.14 21.30 10.79
C VAL A 483 36.19 20.67 11.70
N GLU A 484 37.25 21.40 12.00
CA GLU A 484 38.37 20.94 12.83
C GLU A 484 37.93 20.43 14.21
N ALA A 485 36.89 21.04 14.79
CA ALA A 485 36.35 20.67 16.10
C ALA A 485 35.73 19.26 16.16
N LEU A 486 35.57 18.59 15.02
CA LEU A 486 35.10 17.20 14.91
C LEU A 486 36.24 16.18 14.82
N ARG A 487 37.51 16.59 14.76
CA ARG A 487 38.64 15.64 14.68
C ARG A 487 38.61 14.70 15.89
N GLY A 488 38.67 13.40 15.63
CA GLY A 488 38.61 12.37 16.67
C GLY A 488 37.28 12.27 17.42
N ALA A 489 36.20 12.89 16.93
CA ALA A 489 34.91 12.88 17.62
C ALA A 489 34.22 11.50 17.64
N GLY A 490 34.68 10.55 16.83
CA GLY A 490 34.07 9.23 16.71
C GLY A 490 32.71 9.31 16.03
N THR A 491 31.68 8.70 16.62
CA THR A 491 30.33 8.74 16.05
C THR A 491 29.68 10.11 16.28
N VAL A 492 29.27 10.74 15.18
CA VAL A 492 28.64 12.06 15.13
C VAL A 492 27.24 11.90 14.53
N GLU A 493 26.26 12.54 15.16
CA GLU A 493 24.88 12.62 14.69
C GLU A 493 24.69 13.86 13.80
N LEU A 494 24.36 13.65 12.53
CA LEU A 494 24.04 14.69 11.58
C LEU A 494 22.53 14.93 11.53
N THR A 495 22.12 16.20 11.58
CA THR A 495 20.72 16.60 11.42
C THR A 495 20.61 17.69 10.37
N LEU A 496 19.82 17.42 9.33
CA LEU A 496 19.53 18.34 8.24
C LEU A 496 18.36 19.27 8.62
N PHE A 497 18.50 20.55 8.31
CA PHE A 497 17.41 21.52 8.39
C PHE A 497 17.21 22.20 7.04
N ILE A 498 15.96 22.33 6.60
CA ILE A 498 15.59 23.01 5.35
C ILE A 498 14.49 24.01 5.69
N GLY A 499 14.72 25.31 5.43
CA GLY A 499 13.74 26.36 5.75
C GLY A 499 13.29 26.36 7.23
N GLY A 500 14.20 26.00 8.15
CA GLY A 500 13.93 25.86 9.58
C GLY A 500 13.24 24.56 10.01
N GLN A 501 12.79 23.73 9.07
CA GLN A 501 12.22 22.41 9.39
C GLN A 501 13.33 21.40 9.65
N ARG A 502 13.21 20.63 10.73
CA ARG A 502 14.18 19.61 11.14
C ARG A 502 13.89 18.27 10.45
N GLY A 503 14.91 17.63 9.89
CA GLY A 503 14.87 16.27 9.35
C GLY A 503 15.19 15.18 10.38
N ASN A 504 15.30 13.93 9.91
CA ASN A 504 15.83 12.84 10.71
C ASN A 504 17.32 13.03 11.03
N THR A 505 17.80 12.23 11.98
CA THR A 505 19.21 12.16 12.34
C THR A 505 19.87 10.97 11.63
N ALA A 506 21.11 11.16 11.19
CA ALA A 506 21.92 10.12 10.55
C ALA A 506 23.33 10.11 11.16
N THR A 507 23.92 8.94 11.39
CA THR A 507 25.25 8.85 12.01
C THR A 507 26.37 8.82 10.99
N VAL A 508 27.51 9.42 11.33
CA VAL A 508 28.77 9.33 10.58
C VAL A 508 29.91 9.15 11.56
N ASN A 509 30.93 8.35 11.20
CA ASN A 509 32.12 8.20 12.02
C ASN A 509 33.21 9.17 11.53
N ILE A 510 33.74 9.99 12.44
CA ILE A 510 34.81 10.96 12.20
C ILE A 510 36.04 10.57 13.02
N ARG A 511 37.20 10.57 12.38
CA ARG A 511 38.48 10.15 12.96
C ARG A 511 39.40 11.31 13.31
#